data_AF-A0A7I8VLX5-F1
#
_entry.id   AF-A0A7I8VLX5-F1
#
_cell.length_a   1.000
_cell.length_b   1.000
_cell.length_c   1.000
_cell.angle_alpha   90.00
_cell.angle_beta   90.00
_cell.angle_gamma   90.00
#
_symmetry.space_group_name_H-M   'P 1'
#
loop_
_entity.id
_entity.type
_entity.pdbx_description
1 polymer ?
#
loop_
_entity_poly.entity_id
_entity_poly.type
_entity_poly.pdbx_seq_one_letter_code
_entity_poly.pdbx_strand_id
1 'polypeptide(L)'
;MLHQVSTNGQYCIVQFDSGNDSNMKIGHEEFHSRLKLIKCTSSKEASKVIQNSIAEYLCQFGVLLLMYSVLLTKGLGIVKKEMEDSSEVLIDSIHGHGSQSLINLLITGSAVTNLWDGEREVCGLKLQGIPSRSPIGFLTQLEHLRYTEVGWNLKNPAYPIWILGSETHLTVLFSLEETLVTHETQAQTARRTFARFDTECNGFITIDKFGDLLKSLNLESAPDYVNIMKSRVDEEGLGIIMLSKFMEEFFPNEKADKSVTKFTLFHVNCLARSSTENKVEFIEGQAEICDLPDVQVLGDTSNIRTCLMTKWPTIELKWNNSRVPSLN
;
A
#
# COMPACT_ATOMS: atom_id res chain seq x y z
N MET A 1 10.65 1.35 7.16
CA MET A 1 10.27 0.09 7.84
C MET A 1 10.33 0.22 9.36
N LEU A 2 11.51 0.21 10.01
CA LEU A 2 11.59 0.26 11.49
C LEU A 2 10.87 1.43 12.14
N HIS A 3 10.94 2.62 11.53
CA HIS A 3 10.17 3.78 12.00
C HIS A 3 8.65 3.54 11.99
N GLN A 4 8.13 2.76 11.03
CA GLN A 4 6.69 2.51 10.88
C GLN A 4 6.15 1.54 11.94
N VAL A 5 6.99 0.61 12.40
CA VAL A 5 6.59 -0.41 13.38
C VAL A 5 6.83 0.01 14.83
N SER A 6 7.56 1.09 15.07
CA SER A 6 7.86 1.58 16.41
C SER A 6 6.66 2.36 16.97
N THR A 7 6.13 1.93 18.11
CA THR A 7 4.99 2.58 18.77
C THR A 7 5.41 3.62 19.82
N ASN A 8 6.55 3.39 20.49
CA ASN A 8 7.02 4.23 21.61
C ASN A 8 8.40 4.86 21.35
N GLY A 9 8.85 4.92 20.09
CA GLY A 9 10.21 5.35 19.75
C GLY A 9 11.32 4.39 20.20
N GLN A 10 10.94 3.18 20.61
CA GLN A 10 11.86 2.08 20.92
C GLN A 10 12.09 1.22 19.68
N TYR A 11 13.31 0.70 19.53
CA TYR A 11 13.70 -0.13 18.39
C TYR A 11 14.50 -1.34 18.87
N CYS A 12 14.28 -2.47 18.21
CA CYS A 12 15.00 -3.72 18.41
C CYS A 12 15.81 -4.00 17.13
N ILE A 13 17.13 -3.96 17.24
CA ILE A 13 18.05 -4.20 16.11
C ILE A 13 18.73 -5.54 16.34
N VAL A 14 18.56 -6.45 15.38
CA VAL A 14 19.16 -7.78 15.41
C VAL A 14 20.42 -7.78 14.57
N GLN A 15 21.52 -8.20 15.19
CA GLN A 15 22.83 -8.34 14.57
C GLN A 15 23.27 -9.79 14.55
N PHE A 16 24.21 -10.10 13.67
CA PHE A 16 24.76 -11.44 13.53
C PHE A 16 26.26 -11.42 13.80
N ASP A 17 26.70 -12.19 14.79
CA ASP A 17 28.12 -12.36 15.05
C ASP A 17 28.74 -13.30 14.01
N SER A 18 29.25 -12.70 12.92
CA SER A 18 29.85 -13.45 11.82
C SER A 18 31.14 -14.16 12.20
N GLY A 19 31.79 -13.79 13.31
CA GLY A 19 33.16 -14.22 13.61
C GLY A 19 34.14 -13.89 12.47
N ASN A 20 35.31 -14.54 12.47
CA ASN A 20 36.34 -14.37 11.44
C ASN A 20 36.13 -15.24 10.18
N ASP A 21 35.08 -16.07 10.12
CA ASP A 21 34.89 -17.06 9.05
C ASP A 21 33.70 -16.69 8.14
N SER A 22 33.96 -15.89 7.11
CA SER A 22 32.94 -15.41 6.16
C SER A 22 32.44 -16.46 5.16
N ASN A 23 32.98 -17.70 5.18
CA ASN A 23 32.72 -18.73 4.17
C ASN A 23 32.14 -20.05 4.73
N MET A 24 31.76 -20.09 6.01
CA MET A 24 31.25 -21.32 6.62
C MET A 24 29.75 -21.50 6.34
N LYS A 25 29.35 -22.67 5.82
CA LYS A 25 27.92 -23.05 5.73
C LYS A 25 27.39 -23.29 7.14
N ILE A 26 26.82 -22.26 7.76
CA ILE A 26 26.20 -22.37 9.08
C ILE A 26 24.81 -22.98 8.98
N GLY A 27 24.48 -23.86 9.92
CA GLY A 27 23.13 -24.41 10.07
C GLY A 27 22.17 -23.41 10.72
N HIS A 28 20.86 -23.67 10.65
CA HIS A 28 19.86 -22.77 11.24
C HIS A 28 20.00 -22.66 12.76
N GLU A 29 20.28 -23.73 13.50
CA GLU A 29 20.49 -23.68 14.96
C GLU A 29 21.69 -22.78 15.32
N GLU A 30 22.81 -22.97 14.63
CA GLU A 30 24.02 -22.18 14.82
C GLU A 30 23.78 -20.70 14.49
N PHE A 31 23.09 -20.42 13.37
CA PHE A 31 22.69 -19.07 13.00
C PHE A 31 21.91 -18.38 14.13
N HIS A 32 20.86 -19.04 14.66
CA HIS A 32 20.04 -18.47 15.73
C HIS A 32 20.81 -18.31 17.04
N SER A 33 21.74 -19.21 17.36
CA SER A 33 22.57 -19.11 18.57
C SER A 33 23.50 -17.89 18.60
N ARG A 34 23.81 -17.32 17.43
CA ARG A 34 24.73 -16.19 17.25
C ARG A 34 24.03 -14.84 17.09
N LEU A 35 22.69 -14.81 17.12
CA LEU A 35 21.93 -13.57 17.01
C LEU A 35 22.09 -12.74 18.29
N LYS A 36 22.34 -11.43 18.10
CA LYS A 36 22.40 -10.46 19.20
C LYS A 36 21.31 -9.42 19.03
N LEU A 37 20.63 -9.09 20.13
CA LEU A 37 19.59 -8.07 20.15
C LEU A 37 20.12 -6.80 20.82
N ILE A 38 20.05 -5.69 20.10
CA ILE A 38 20.33 -4.35 20.62
C ILE A 38 19.03 -3.58 20.72
N LYS A 39 18.71 -3.09 21.92
CA LYS A 39 17.56 -2.21 22.15
C LYS A 39 18.01 -0.76 22.06
N CYS A 40 17.36 0.01 21.21
CA CYS A 40 17.59 1.44 21.05
C CYS A 40 16.37 2.21 21.57
N THR A 41 16.63 3.38 22.14
CA THR A 41 15.60 4.26 22.73
C THR A 41 15.24 5.44 21.83
N SER A 42 15.88 5.54 20.67
CA SER A 42 15.59 6.58 19.69
C SER A 42 15.90 6.12 18.26
N SER A 43 15.26 6.78 17.29
CA SER A 43 15.51 6.51 15.86
C SER A 43 16.96 6.83 15.47
N LYS A 44 17.55 7.88 16.05
CA LYS A 44 18.95 8.25 15.78
C LYS A 44 19.94 7.18 16.24
N GLU A 45 19.71 6.62 17.42
CA GLU A 45 20.50 5.52 17.96
C GLU A 45 20.36 4.26 17.08
N ALA A 46 19.13 3.88 16.73
CA ALA A 46 18.85 2.75 15.84
C ALA A 46 19.55 2.91 14.48
N SER A 47 19.45 4.08 13.86
CA SER A 47 20.13 4.39 12.60
C SER A 47 21.65 4.26 12.72
N LYS A 48 22.25 4.73 13.83
CA LYS A 48 23.69 4.60 14.08
C LYS A 48 24.11 3.13 14.22
N VAL A 49 23.33 2.31 14.94
CA VAL A 49 23.61 0.88 15.09
C VAL A 49 23.58 0.17 13.74
N ILE A 50 22.53 0.40 12.94
CA ILE A 50 22.39 -0.20 11.60
C ILE A 50 23.53 0.25 10.68
N GLN A 51 23.88 1.53 10.69
CA GLN A 51 24.99 2.05 9.88
C GLN A 51 26.33 1.40 10.26
N ASN A 52 26.58 1.20 11.56
CA ASN A 52 27.80 0.56 12.03
C ASN A 52 27.87 -0.94 11.66
N SER A 53 26.73 -1.61 11.51
CA SER A 53 26.65 -3.03 11.13
C SER A 53 26.09 -3.25 9.73
N ILE A 54 26.17 -2.25 8.84
CA ILE A 54 25.54 -2.32 7.51
C ILE A 54 26.07 -3.49 6.67
N ALA A 55 27.34 -3.85 6.85
CA ALA A 55 27.96 -4.98 6.18
C ALA A 55 27.23 -6.30 6.48
N GLU A 56 26.80 -6.53 7.73
CA GLU A 56 26.06 -7.73 8.12
C GLU A 56 24.70 -7.81 7.40
N TYR A 57 24.02 -6.67 7.23
CA TYR A 57 22.75 -6.59 6.51
C TYR A 57 22.88 -6.78 4.99
N LEU A 58 24.08 -6.57 4.44
CA LEU A 58 24.38 -6.79 3.01
C LEU A 58 24.92 -8.21 2.74
N CYS A 59 25.21 -8.97 3.79
CA CYS A 59 25.71 -10.33 3.69
C CYS A 59 24.60 -11.40 3.71
N GLN A 60 25.01 -12.66 3.65
CA GLN A 60 24.13 -13.81 3.85
C GLN A 60 23.33 -13.63 5.16
N PHE A 61 22.01 -13.84 5.09
CA PHE A 61 21.03 -13.63 6.18
C PHE A 61 20.62 -12.19 6.49
N GLY A 62 21.17 -11.16 5.84
CA GLY A 62 20.85 -9.76 6.14
C GLY A 62 19.35 -9.41 6.09
N VAL A 63 18.61 -10.02 5.15
CA VAL A 63 17.14 -9.88 5.08
C VAL A 63 16.43 -10.46 6.31
N LEU A 64 16.91 -11.59 6.84
CA LEU A 64 16.37 -12.18 8.08
C LEU A 64 16.67 -11.28 9.28
N LEU A 65 17.86 -10.69 9.36
CA LEU A 65 18.20 -9.74 10.43
C LEU A 65 17.27 -8.52 10.40
N LEU A 66 16.99 -7.99 9.22
CA LEU A 66 16.04 -6.89 9.04
C LEU A 66 14.65 -7.30 9.48
N MET A 67 14.18 -8.47 9.02
CA MET A 67 12.87 -9.00 9.39
C MET A 67 12.72 -9.18 10.90
N TYR A 68 13.69 -9.81 11.56
CA TYR A 68 13.65 -9.98 13.02
C TYR A 68 13.69 -8.64 13.75
N SER A 69 14.47 -7.68 13.26
CA SER A 69 14.50 -6.32 13.81
C SER A 69 13.11 -5.66 13.75
N VAL A 70 12.42 -5.79 12.61
CA VAL A 70 11.05 -5.28 12.42
C VAL A 70 10.06 -5.98 13.36
N LEU A 71 10.08 -7.32 13.39
CA LEU A 71 9.17 -8.12 14.22
C LEU A 71 9.35 -7.84 15.72
N LEU A 72 10.59 -7.75 16.20
CA LEU A 72 10.90 -7.46 17.59
C LEU A 72 10.63 -6.00 17.96
N THR A 73 10.76 -5.07 17.01
CA THR A 73 10.40 -3.65 17.23
C THR A 73 8.89 -3.48 17.37
N LYS A 74 8.11 -4.13 16.51
CA LYS A 74 6.64 -4.14 16.58
C LYS A 74 6.14 -4.89 17.82
N GLY A 75 6.78 -6.01 18.14
CA GLY A 75 6.38 -6.95 19.18
C GLY A 75 5.52 -8.09 18.62
N LEU A 76 5.95 -9.34 18.86
CA LEU A 76 5.33 -10.54 18.30
C LEU A 76 3.86 -10.72 18.71
N GLY A 77 3.50 -10.31 19.93
CA GLY A 77 2.11 -10.36 20.39
C GLY A 77 1.20 -9.42 19.62
N ILE A 78 1.72 -8.25 19.21
CA ILE A 78 0.96 -7.29 18.40
C ILE A 78 0.82 -7.81 16.98
N VAL A 79 1.91 -8.30 16.37
CA VAL A 79 1.89 -8.90 15.03
C VAL A 79 0.87 -10.04 14.95
N LYS A 80 0.90 -10.99 15.89
CA LYS A 80 -0.07 -12.11 15.94
C LYS A 80 -1.52 -11.65 16.11
N LYS A 81 -1.73 -10.56 16.84
CA LYS A 81 -3.08 -9.99 17.02
C LYS A 81 -3.58 -9.31 15.75
N GLU A 82 -2.70 -8.58 15.05
CA GLU A 82 -3.03 -7.88 13.80
C GLU A 82 -3.31 -8.83 12.63
N MET A 83 -2.69 -10.01 12.61
CA MET A 83 -2.93 -11.03 11.57
C MET A 83 -4.35 -11.64 11.63
N GLU A 84 -5.06 -11.50 12.75
CA GLU A 84 -6.41 -12.05 13.03
C GLU A 84 -6.48 -13.61 13.03
N ASP A 85 -5.86 -14.29 12.07
CA ASP A 85 -5.72 -15.74 11.99
C ASP A 85 -4.37 -16.22 12.56
N SER A 86 -4.43 -16.88 13.71
CA SER A 86 -3.24 -17.45 14.37
C SER A 86 -2.60 -18.64 13.65
N SER A 87 -3.25 -19.21 12.63
CA SER A 87 -2.73 -20.31 11.82
C SER A 87 -1.91 -19.85 10.62
N GLU A 88 -2.04 -18.58 10.22
CA GLU A 88 -1.27 -18.00 9.11
C GLU A 88 0.23 -17.91 9.49
N VAL A 89 1.09 -18.33 8.56
CA VAL A 89 2.55 -18.23 8.71
C VAL A 89 3.08 -17.02 7.95
N LEU A 90 4.03 -16.28 8.55
CA LEU A 90 4.59 -15.10 7.91
C LEU A 90 5.42 -15.43 6.66
N ILE A 91 6.04 -16.62 6.65
CA ILE A 91 6.84 -17.16 5.54
C ILE A 91 6.29 -18.54 5.22
N ASP A 92 5.94 -18.76 3.95
CA ASP A 92 5.53 -20.06 3.45
C ASP A 92 6.67 -21.09 3.59
N SER A 93 6.36 -22.25 4.16
CA SER A 93 7.37 -23.27 4.49
C SER A 93 7.84 -24.07 3.29
N ILE A 94 7.11 -24.04 2.17
CA ILE A 94 7.39 -24.84 0.97
C ILE A 94 8.23 -24.03 -0.02
N HIS A 95 7.80 -22.80 -0.29
CA HIS A 95 8.34 -21.92 -1.33
C HIS A 95 9.13 -20.73 -0.76
N GLY A 96 9.02 -20.45 0.54
CA GLY A 96 9.74 -19.34 1.18
C GLY A 96 9.17 -17.96 0.88
N HIS A 97 7.95 -17.87 0.34
CA HIS A 97 7.29 -16.60 0.04
C HIS A 97 6.83 -15.89 1.31
N GLY A 98 6.98 -14.57 1.34
CA GLY A 98 6.40 -13.75 2.40
C GLY A 98 4.88 -13.66 2.24
N SER A 99 4.15 -13.89 3.33
CA SER A 99 2.71 -13.65 3.41
C SER A 99 2.32 -12.19 3.13
N GLN A 100 1.06 -11.95 2.81
CA GLN A 100 0.53 -10.59 2.68
C GLN A 100 0.67 -9.79 3.99
N SER A 101 0.49 -10.45 5.13
CA SER A 101 0.70 -9.89 6.47
C SER A 101 2.14 -9.40 6.67
N LEU A 102 3.13 -10.17 6.22
CA LEU A 102 4.54 -9.76 6.28
C LEU A 102 4.82 -8.59 5.34
N ILE A 103 4.28 -8.61 4.12
CA ILE A 103 4.41 -7.51 3.15
C ILE A 103 3.85 -6.23 3.77
N ASN A 104 2.59 -6.27 4.24
CA ASN A 104 1.89 -5.15 4.86
C ASN A 104 2.65 -4.62 6.07
N LEU A 105 3.22 -5.49 6.91
CA LEU A 105 4.03 -5.08 8.05
C LEU A 105 5.26 -4.27 7.62
N LEU A 106 5.95 -4.70 6.56
CA LEU A 106 7.14 -4.02 6.06
C LEU A 106 6.79 -2.66 5.44
N ILE A 107 5.73 -2.59 4.63
CA ILE A 107 5.35 -1.37 3.91
C ILE A 107 4.55 -0.39 4.76
N THR A 108 3.66 -0.84 5.65
CA THR A 108 2.73 0.03 6.41
C THR A 108 3.03 0.09 7.90
N GLY A 109 3.79 -0.88 8.44
CA GLY A 109 3.98 -1.05 9.87
C GLY A 109 2.83 -1.79 10.58
N SER A 110 1.82 -2.26 9.85
CA SER A 110 0.70 -3.07 10.35
C SER A 110 0.70 -4.46 9.70
N ALA A 111 0.55 -5.53 10.50
CA ALA A 111 0.53 -6.91 10.02
C ALA A 111 -0.87 -7.43 9.66
N VAL A 112 -1.82 -6.54 9.38
CA VAL A 112 -3.14 -6.91 8.85
C VAL A 112 -3.01 -7.62 7.50
N THR A 113 -3.80 -8.65 7.26
CA THR A 113 -3.75 -9.43 6.02
C THR A 113 -4.44 -8.72 4.85
N ASN A 114 -5.43 -7.86 5.15
CA ASN A 114 -6.29 -7.25 4.15
C ASN A 114 -5.69 -5.98 3.51
N LEU A 115 -6.06 -5.72 2.26
CA LEU A 115 -5.51 -4.62 1.45
C LEU A 115 -6.42 -3.38 1.36
N TRP A 116 -7.68 -3.48 1.80
CA TRP A 116 -8.61 -2.34 1.84
C TRP A 116 -8.30 -1.38 2.99
N ASP A 117 -8.89 -0.19 2.97
CA ASP A 117 -8.69 0.80 4.03
C ASP A 117 -9.59 0.54 5.25
N GLY A 118 -9.02 0.70 6.45
CA GLY A 118 -9.76 0.69 7.71
C GLY A 118 -10.52 -0.60 8.00
N GLU A 119 -11.50 -0.52 8.89
CA GLU A 119 -12.35 -1.67 9.28
C GLU A 119 -13.48 -1.88 8.27
N ARG A 120 -13.72 -3.15 7.91
CA ARG A 120 -14.90 -3.61 7.17
C ARG A 120 -15.61 -4.73 7.94
N GLU A 121 -16.93 -4.74 7.85
CA GLU A 121 -17.73 -5.84 8.37
C GLU A 121 -18.09 -6.78 7.22
N VAL A 122 -17.68 -8.05 7.32
CA VAL A 122 -17.90 -9.09 6.31
C VAL A 122 -18.54 -10.28 7.01
N CYS A 123 -19.76 -10.63 6.61
CA CYS A 123 -20.52 -11.76 7.22
C CYS A 123 -20.62 -11.67 8.76
N GLY A 124 -20.73 -10.47 9.32
CA GLY A 124 -20.79 -10.23 10.78
C GLY A 124 -19.43 -10.28 11.49
N LEU A 125 -18.33 -10.46 10.77
CA LEU A 125 -16.97 -10.36 11.29
C LEU A 125 -16.40 -8.98 10.96
N LYS A 126 -15.84 -8.32 11.98
CA LYS A 126 -15.11 -7.06 11.79
C LYS A 126 -13.65 -7.37 11.47
N LEU A 127 -13.26 -7.09 10.24
CA LEU A 127 -11.92 -7.34 9.71
C LEU A 127 -11.17 -6.01 9.56
N GLN A 128 -9.94 -5.98 10.04
CA GLN A 128 -9.06 -4.83 9.90
C GLN A 128 -8.39 -4.82 8.53
N GLY A 129 -8.36 -3.65 7.91
CA GLY A 129 -7.55 -3.33 6.74
C GLY A 129 -6.43 -2.36 7.07
N ILE A 130 -5.85 -1.78 6.03
CA ILE A 130 -4.73 -0.84 6.12
C ILE A 130 -5.17 0.42 6.88
N PRO A 131 -4.54 0.73 8.03
CA PRO A 131 -5.05 1.76 8.94
C PRO A 131 -4.83 3.18 8.42
N SER A 132 -3.74 3.41 7.69
CA SER A 132 -3.34 4.73 7.23
C SER A 132 -2.47 4.65 6.00
N ARG A 133 -2.38 5.77 5.27
CA ARG A 133 -1.47 5.95 4.13
C ARG A 133 -0.02 5.62 4.50
N SER A 134 0.64 4.84 3.64
CA SER A 134 2.05 4.47 3.78
C SER A 134 2.96 5.34 2.90
N PRO A 135 4.26 5.49 3.23
CA PRO A 135 5.25 6.04 2.32
C PRO A 135 5.37 5.31 0.98
N ILE A 136 5.13 4.01 0.94
CA ILE A 136 5.26 3.15 -0.25
C ILE A 136 3.92 2.46 -0.52
N GLY A 137 3.50 2.47 -1.77
CA GLY A 137 2.24 1.89 -2.19
C GLY A 137 2.36 0.41 -2.49
N PHE A 138 1.21 -0.22 -2.68
CA PHE A 138 1.12 -1.60 -3.15
C PHE A 138 -0.01 -1.70 -4.15
N LEU A 139 0.24 -2.37 -5.26
CA LEU A 139 -0.76 -2.74 -6.26
C LEU A 139 -0.54 -4.22 -6.60
N THR A 140 -1.62 -4.93 -6.89
CA THR A 140 -1.51 -6.36 -7.22
C THR A 140 -2.38 -6.74 -8.39
N GLN A 141 -1.87 -7.66 -9.21
CA GLN A 141 -2.64 -8.27 -10.28
C GLN A 141 -3.91 -8.98 -9.75
N LEU A 142 -3.89 -9.44 -8.50
CA LEU A 142 -5.05 -10.08 -7.87
C LEU A 142 -6.28 -9.17 -7.76
N GLU A 143 -6.08 -7.86 -7.70
CA GLU A 143 -7.20 -6.90 -7.70
C GLU A 143 -7.86 -6.80 -9.07
N HIS A 144 -7.06 -6.77 -10.14
CA HIS A 144 -7.59 -6.82 -11.51
C HIS A 144 -8.40 -8.09 -11.75
N LEU A 145 -7.93 -9.22 -11.21
CA LEU A 145 -8.60 -10.52 -11.25
C LEU A 145 -9.78 -10.64 -10.27
N ARG A 146 -10.11 -9.57 -9.53
CA ARG A 146 -11.22 -9.50 -8.56
C ARG A 146 -11.11 -10.45 -7.35
N TYR A 147 -9.90 -10.92 -7.03
CA TYR A 147 -9.65 -11.72 -5.83
C TYR A 147 -9.52 -10.87 -4.56
N THR A 148 -9.15 -9.60 -4.68
CA THR A 148 -8.99 -8.67 -3.56
C THR A 148 -9.28 -7.24 -4.01
N GLU A 149 -9.42 -6.33 -3.05
CA GLU A 149 -9.57 -4.91 -3.30
C GLU A 149 -8.46 -4.16 -2.58
N VAL A 150 -7.71 -3.34 -3.31
CA VAL A 150 -6.64 -2.52 -2.73
C VAL A 150 -7.21 -1.14 -2.41
N GLY A 151 -7.07 -0.76 -1.14
CA GLY A 151 -7.53 0.50 -0.61
C GLY A 151 -6.73 1.71 -1.10
N TRP A 152 -7.27 2.90 -0.87
CA TRP A 152 -6.65 4.15 -1.23
C TRP A 152 -5.32 4.37 -0.50
N ASN A 153 -5.18 3.89 0.74
CA ASN A 153 -3.95 4.04 1.53
C ASN A 153 -2.72 3.40 0.87
N LEU A 154 -2.93 2.34 0.09
CA LEU A 154 -1.90 1.66 -0.69
C LEU A 154 -1.82 2.14 -2.14
N LYS A 155 -2.94 2.53 -2.74
CA LYS A 155 -2.96 3.11 -4.10
C LYS A 155 -2.38 4.52 -4.15
N ASN A 156 -2.47 5.29 -3.07
CA ASN A 156 -2.02 6.68 -3.00
C ASN A 156 -0.95 6.86 -1.89
N PRO A 157 0.25 6.29 -2.04
CA PRO A 157 1.33 6.40 -1.06
C PRO A 157 1.90 7.81 -0.94
N ALA A 158 2.72 8.08 0.08
CA ALA A 158 3.34 9.40 0.29
C ALA A 158 4.32 9.80 -0.82
N TYR A 159 4.98 8.80 -1.42
CA TYR A 159 5.88 8.99 -2.56
C TYR A 159 5.36 8.16 -3.74
N PRO A 160 5.55 8.60 -5.00
CA PRO A 160 5.12 7.87 -6.19
C PRO A 160 5.97 6.60 -6.44
N ILE A 161 5.92 5.67 -5.50
CA ILE A 161 6.64 4.40 -5.44
C ILE A 161 5.62 3.35 -5.01
N TRP A 162 5.48 2.30 -5.82
CA TRP A 162 4.58 1.18 -5.58
C TRP A 162 5.34 -0.13 -5.70
N ILE A 163 5.08 -1.06 -4.78
CA ILE A 163 5.38 -2.47 -5.01
C ILE A 163 4.25 -3.05 -5.86
N LEU A 164 4.59 -3.74 -6.94
CA LEU A 164 3.65 -4.48 -7.77
C LEU A 164 3.76 -5.97 -7.46
N GLY A 165 2.67 -6.60 -7.04
CA GLY A 165 2.62 -8.02 -6.77
C GLY A 165 1.92 -8.84 -7.86
N SER A 166 2.60 -9.89 -8.34
CA SER A 166 1.97 -11.01 -9.03
C SER A 166 1.60 -12.12 -8.03
N GLU A 167 1.20 -13.29 -8.53
CA GLU A 167 0.97 -14.48 -7.69
C GLU A 167 2.24 -14.98 -6.99
N THR A 168 3.43 -14.74 -7.55
CA THR A 168 4.67 -15.39 -7.09
C THR A 168 5.85 -14.45 -6.92
N HIS A 169 5.74 -13.20 -7.37
CA HIS A 169 6.86 -12.27 -7.41
C HIS A 169 6.43 -10.83 -7.11
N LEU A 170 7.37 -10.08 -6.52
CA LEU A 170 7.20 -8.66 -6.21
C LEU A 170 8.20 -7.84 -7.04
N THR A 171 7.72 -6.77 -7.63
CA THR A 171 8.54 -5.81 -8.39
C THR A 171 8.29 -4.40 -7.88
N VAL A 172 9.11 -3.43 -8.29
CA VAL A 172 8.95 -2.03 -7.90
C VAL A 172 8.63 -1.20 -9.13
N LEU A 173 7.64 -0.32 -9.01
CA LEU A 173 7.34 0.72 -9.97
C LEU A 173 7.46 2.08 -9.28
N PHE A 174 8.09 3.04 -9.93
CA PHE A 174 8.12 4.42 -9.41
C PHE A 174 8.07 5.45 -10.53
N SER A 175 7.74 6.68 -10.17
CA SER A 175 7.85 7.85 -11.01
C SER A 175 8.54 8.97 -10.24
N LEU A 176 9.03 9.98 -10.96
CA LEU A 176 9.51 11.22 -10.34
C LEU A 176 8.41 12.29 -10.28
N GLU A 177 7.24 12.02 -10.87
CA GLU A 177 6.10 12.92 -10.87
C GLU A 177 5.34 12.80 -9.54
N GLU A 178 5.66 13.71 -8.60
CA GLU A 178 5.05 13.71 -7.26
C GLU A 178 3.53 13.93 -7.31
N THR A 179 3.01 14.60 -8.34
CA THR A 179 1.57 14.88 -8.47
C THR A 179 0.74 13.64 -8.80
N LEU A 180 1.36 12.50 -9.13
CA LEU A 180 0.68 11.20 -9.25
C LEU A 180 0.14 10.65 -7.93
N VAL A 181 0.68 11.17 -6.83
CA VAL A 181 0.16 10.94 -5.50
C VAL A 181 -0.42 12.24 -4.98
N THR A 182 -1.65 12.18 -4.53
CA THR A 182 -2.33 13.38 -4.02
C THR A 182 -2.05 13.53 -2.54
N HIS A 183 -1.87 14.76 -2.07
CA HIS A 183 -2.01 15.02 -0.64
C HIS A 183 -3.47 14.79 -0.27
N GLU A 184 -3.71 14.04 0.81
CA GLU A 184 -5.07 13.72 1.26
C GLU A 184 -5.87 15.01 1.46
N THR A 185 -6.78 15.31 0.52
CA THR A 185 -7.70 16.43 0.67
C THR A 185 -8.89 15.97 1.49
N GLN A 186 -9.52 16.93 2.17
CA GLN A 186 -10.78 16.68 2.88
C GLN A 186 -11.86 16.13 1.93
N ALA A 187 -11.83 16.55 0.67
CA ALA A 187 -12.70 16.10 -0.39
C ALA A 187 -12.44 14.66 -0.85
N GLN A 188 -11.18 14.22 -0.94
CA GLN A 188 -10.87 12.81 -1.21
C GLN A 188 -11.31 11.89 -0.06
N THR A 189 -11.10 12.34 1.18
CA THR A 189 -11.64 11.68 2.38
C THR A 189 -13.16 11.58 2.29
N ALA A 190 -13.82 12.64 1.82
CA ALA A 190 -15.25 12.69 1.58
C ALA A 190 -15.72 11.63 0.56
N ARG A 191 -15.07 11.53 -0.60
CA ARG A 191 -15.38 10.52 -1.63
C ARG A 191 -15.23 9.09 -1.11
N ARG A 192 -14.13 8.79 -0.41
CA ARG A 192 -13.88 7.45 0.17
C ARG A 192 -14.89 7.10 1.24
N THR A 193 -15.21 8.06 2.11
CA THR A 193 -16.18 7.83 3.17
C THR A 193 -17.56 7.64 2.58
N PHE A 194 -17.95 8.43 1.58
CA PHE A 194 -19.17 8.24 0.82
C PHE A 194 -19.26 6.83 0.21
N ALA A 195 -18.18 6.33 -0.40
CA ALA A 195 -18.12 4.97 -0.95
C ALA A 195 -18.32 3.86 0.11
N ARG A 196 -17.98 4.11 1.39
CA ARG A 196 -18.29 3.16 2.48
C ARG A 196 -19.78 3.09 2.81
N PHE A 197 -20.53 4.16 2.55
CA PHE A 197 -21.97 4.21 2.72
C PHE A 197 -22.73 3.73 1.47
N ASP A 198 -22.10 3.82 0.29
CA ASP A 198 -22.55 3.23 -0.97
C ASP A 198 -22.20 1.74 -1.02
N THR A 199 -22.96 0.95 -0.26
CA THR A 199 -22.80 -0.50 -0.14
C THR A 199 -22.98 -1.25 -1.46
N GLU A 200 -23.56 -0.61 -2.48
CA GLU A 200 -23.87 -1.22 -3.79
C GLU A 200 -22.97 -0.69 -4.92
N CYS A 201 -22.01 0.21 -4.61
CA CYS A 201 -21.12 0.85 -5.57
C CYS A 201 -21.84 1.50 -6.77
N ASN A 202 -23.03 2.04 -6.55
CA ASN A 202 -23.90 2.59 -7.58
C ASN A 202 -23.72 4.12 -7.77
N GLY A 203 -22.82 4.73 -7.00
CA GLY A 203 -22.51 6.16 -7.05
C GLY A 203 -23.43 7.05 -6.23
N PHE A 204 -24.32 6.47 -5.42
CA PHE A 204 -25.25 7.21 -4.56
C PHE A 204 -25.42 6.56 -3.18
N ILE A 205 -25.95 7.33 -2.23
CA ILE A 205 -26.37 6.84 -0.92
C ILE A 205 -27.81 7.25 -0.64
N THR A 206 -28.50 6.52 0.23
CA THR A 206 -29.84 6.91 0.68
C THR A 206 -29.75 8.12 1.62
N ILE A 207 -30.77 8.99 1.56
CA ILE A 207 -30.85 10.22 2.37
C ILE A 207 -30.76 9.95 3.89
N ASP A 208 -31.17 8.76 4.34
CA ASP A 208 -31.12 8.37 5.75
C ASP A 208 -29.68 8.23 6.27
N LYS A 209 -28.75 7.82 5.40
CA LYS A 209 -27.31 7.68 5.73
C LYS A 209 -26.57 9.02 5.79
N PHE A 210 -27.21 10.12 5.38
CA PHE A 210 -26.54 11.42 5.23
C PHE A 210 -25.99 11.99 6.54
N GLY A 211 -26.74 11.88 7.65
CA GLY A 211 -26.28 12.36 8.95
C GLY A 211 -25.05 11.59 9.45
N ASP A 212 -25.05 10.27 9.26
CA ASP A 212 -23.92 9.41 9.61
C ASP A 212 -22.69 9.69 8.73
N LEU A 213 -22.90 9.96 7.44
CA LEU A 213 -21.85 10.41 6.53
C LEU A 213 -21.19 11.69 7.03
N LEU A 214 -21.96 12.74 7.34
CA LEU A 214 -21.42 14.02 7.82
C LEU A 214 -20.64 13.84 9.14
N LYS A 215 -21.21 13.05 10.06
CA LYS A 215 -20.54 12.72 11.33
C LYS A 215 -19.23 11.97 11.12
N SER A 216 -19.21 11.00 10.21
CA SER A 216 -18.00 10.23 9.88
C SER A 216 -16.91 11.08 9.21
N LEU A 217 -17.30 12.17 8.54
CA LEU A 217 -16.41 13.16 7.95
C LEU A 217 -16.00 14.27 8.90
N ASN A 218 -16.46 14.21 10.15
CA ASN A 218 -16.26 15.26 11.15
C ASN A 218 -16.74 16.65 10.65
N LEU A 219 -17.84 16.64 9.90
CA LEU A 219 -18.59 17.82 9.47
C LEU A 219 -19.73 18.11 10.45
N GLU A 220 -20.32 19.32 10.35
CA GLU A 220 -21.49 19.69 11.16
C GLU A 220 -22.62 18.67 10.92
N SER A 221 -23.11 18.09 12.01
CA SER A 221 -24.09 17.00 12.01
C SER A 221 -25.24 17.22 12.99
N ALA A 222 -25.41 18.46 13.48
CA ALA A 222 -26.58 18.87 14.24
C ALA A 222 -27.88 18.61 13.44
N PRO A 223 -28.94 18.05 14.06
CA PRO A 223 -30.16 17.65 13.35
C PRO A 223 -30.78 18.74 12.47
N ASP A 224 -30.79 19.98 12.95
CA ASP A 224 -31.33 21.13 12.21
C ASP A 224 -30.50 21.43 10.97
N TYR A 225 -29.17 21.39 11.08
CA TYR A 225 -28.26 21.59 9.95
C TYR A 225 -28.40 20.45 8.93
N VAL A 226 -28.43 19.20 9.38
CA VAL A 226 -28.61 18.02 8.52
C VAL A 226 -29.93 18.13 7.74
N ASN A 227 -31.02 18.51 8.39
CA ASN A 227 -32.32 18.67 7.73
C ASN A 227 -32.31 19.77 6.66
N ILE A 228 -31.65 20.90 6.92
CA ILE A 228 -31.45 21.95 5.92
C ILE A 228 -30.64 21.43 4.75
N MET A 229 -29.53 20.75 5.01
CA MET A 229 -28.63 20.28 3.95
C MET A 229 -29.25 19.15 3.12
N LYS A 230 -30.09 18.28 3.70
CA LYS A 230 -30.87 17.27 2.96
C LYS A 230 -31.66 17.89 1.80
N SER A 231 -32.29 19.04 2.04
CA SER A 231 -33.05 19.75 1.00
C SER A 231 -32.20 20.32 -0.15
N ARG A 232 -30.88 20.49 0.06
CA ARG A 232 -29.95 21.01 -0.95
C ARG A 232 -29.27 19.91 -1.75
N VAL A 233 -28.97 18.78 -1.11
CA VAL A 233 -28.32 17.65 -1.78
C VAL A 233 -29.31 16.73 -2.50
N ASP A 234 -30.60 16.82 -2.16
CA ASP A 234 -31.72 16.11 -2.78
C ASP A 234 -32.86 17.10 -3.07
N GLU A 235 -32.61 18.06 -3.97
CA GLU A 235 -33.59 19.09 -4.36
C GLU A 235 -34.85 18.49 -5.00
N GLU A 236 -34.72 17.33 -5.64
CA GLU A 236 -35.81 16.62 -6.32
C GLU A 236 -36.61 15.71 -5.38
N GLY A 237 -36.14 15.50 -4.14
CA GLY A 237 -36.80 14.65 -3.15
C GLY A 237 -36.84 13.17 -3.54
N LEU A 238 -35.82 12.69 -4.25
CA LEU A 238 -35.70 11.30 -4.71
C LEU A 238 -35.33 10.34 -3.58
N GLY A 239 -34.92 10.85 -2.41
CA GLY A 239 -34.47 10.04 -1.28
C GLY A 239 -33.05 9.50 -1.46
N ILE A 240 -32.33 9.96 -2.48
CA ILE A 240 -30.96 9.56 -2.79
C ILE A 240 -30.06 10.80 -2.91
N ILE A 241 -28.80 10.63 -2.59
CA ILE A 241 -27.76 11.66 -2.71
C ILE A 241 -26.71 11.12 -3.67
N MET A 242 -26.46 11.85 -4.76
CA MET A 242 -25.40 11.53 -5.70
C MET A 242 -24.05 12.02 -5.18
N LEU A 243 -22.97 11.26 -5.41
CA LEU A 243 -21.61 11.69 -5.05
C LEU A 243 -21.27 13.06 -5.65
N SER A 244 -21.63 13.30 -6.91
CA SER A 244 -21.38 14.57 -7.60
C SER A 244 -21.99 15.77 -6.86
N LYS A 245 -23.28 15.69 -6.51
CA LYS A 245 -24.01 16.75 -5.81
C LYS A 245 -23.48 16.99 -4.40
N PHE A 246 -23.13 15.91 -3.68
CA PHE A 246 -22.50 16.02 -2.37
C PHE A 246 -21.14 16.75 -2.45
N MET A 247 -20.31 16.41 -3.42
CA MET A 247 -19.00 17.05 -3.59
C MET A 247 -19.11 18.52 -3.99
N GLU A 248 -20.08 18.87 -4.84
CA GLU A 248 -20.36 20.25 -5.24
C GLU A 248 -20.74 21.13 -4.03
N GLU A 249 -21.64 20.64 -3.18
CA GLU A 249 -22.16 21.42 -2.04
C GLU A 249 -21.12 21.59 -0.92
N PHE A 250 -20.37 20.53 -0.59
CA PHE A 250 -19.47 20.52 0.58
C PHE A 250 -18.00 20.83 0.23
N PHE A 251 -17.60 20.65 -1.03
CA PHE A 251 -16.21 20.85 -1.47
C PHE A 251 -16.12 21.63 -2.80
N PRO A 252 -16.77 22.82 -2.93
CA PRO A 252 -16.91 23.55 -4.20
C PRO A 252 -15.58 24.12 -4.75
N ASN A 253 -14.60 24.34 -3.88
CA ASN A 253 -13.29 24.91 -4.24
C ASN A 253 -12.28 23.85 -4.68
N GLU A 254 -12.65 22.57 -4.71
CA GLU A 254 -11.82 21.53 -5.28
C GLU A 254 -11.76 21.77 -6.80
N LYS A 255 -10.71 22.46 -7.27
CA LYS A 255 -10.38 22.48 -8.69
C LYS A 255 -10.29 21.02 -9.13
N ALA A 256 -11.00 20.65 -10.20
CA ALA A 256 -10.81 19.37 -10.86
C ALA A 256 -9.30 19.12 -10.92
N ASP A 257 -8.87 18.06 -10.24
CA ASP A 257 -7.47 17.74 -10.07
C ASP A 257 -6.82 17.90 -11.44
N LYS A 258 -5.71 18.64 -11.56
CA LYS A 258 -4.95 18.64 -12.82
C LYS A 258 -4.30 17.27 -12.91
N SER A 259 -5.12 16.26 -13.21
CA SER A 259 -4.72 14.88 -13.32
C SER A 259 -3.64 14.84 -14.38
N VAL A 260 -2.44 14.44 -14.00
CA VAL A 260 -1.36 14.25 -14.94
C VAL A 260 -1.80 13.20 -15.94
N THR A 261 -1.98 13.64 -17.19
CA THR A 261 -2.39 12.74 -18.27
C THR A 261 -1.21 12.05 -18.92
N LYS A 262 0.02 12.54 -18.74
CA LYS A 262 1.24 11.92 -19.28
C LYS A 262 2.38 12.01 -18.28
N PHE A 263 3.02 10.88 -18.01
CA PHE A 263 4.14 10.83 -17.07
C PHE A 263 5.14 9.72 -17.41
N THR A 264 6.36 9.88 -16.95
CA THR A 264 7.40 8.85 -17.04
C THR A 264 7.37 7.95 -15.82
N LEU A 265 7.56 6.65 -16.02
CA LEU A 265 7.66 5.66 -14.96
C LEU A 265 8.86 4.74 -15.17
N PHE A 266 9.27 4.07 -14.10
CA PHE A 266 10.42 3.19 -14.05
C PHE A 266 10.03 1.90 -13.34
N HIS A 267 10.38 0.76 -13.94
CA HIS A 267 10.11 -0.57 -13.39
C HIS A 267 11.41 -1.28 -13.02
N VAL A 268 11.42 -1.94 -11.86
CA VAL A 268 12.54 -2.75 -11.36
C VAL A 268 12.01 -4.14 -10.99
N ASN A 269 12.48 -5.17 -11.68
CA ASN A 269 12.04 -6.55 -11.45
C ASN A 269 12.80 -7.23 -10.28
N CYS A 270 13.97 -6.73 -9.88
CA CYS A 270 14.75 -7.21 -8.73
C CYS A 270 15.24 -8.68 -8.78
N LEU A 271 14.97 -9.44 -9.84
CA LEU A 271 15.57 -10.76 -10.04
C LEU A 271 17.01 -10.63 -10.56
N ALA A 272 17.87 -11.58 -10.19
CA ALA A 272 19.26 -11.63 -10.65
C ALA A 272 19.36 -11.69 -12.19
N ARG A 273 18.45 -12.40 -12.86
CA ARG A 273 18.36 -12.46 -14.33
C ARG A 273 17.97 -11.14 -15.00
N SER A 274 17.40 -10.22 -14.21
CA SER A 274 16.93 -8.90 -14.64
C SER A 274 17.96 -7.81 -14.33
N SER A 275 19.15 -8.20 -13.83
CA SER A 275 20.24 -7.31 -13.41
C SER A 275 21.51 -7.72 -14.13
N THR A 276 22.23 -6.80 -14.76
CA THR A 276 23.55 -7.10 -15.35
C THR A 276 24.67 -6.66 -14.42
N GLU A 277 25.82 -7.35 -14.46
CA GLU A 277 27.01 -6.98 -13.66
C GLU A 277 26.77 -6.79 -12.15
N ASN A 278 25.80 -7.51 -11.57
CA ASN A 278 25.36 -7.32 -10.17
C ASN A 278 24.85 -5.91 -9.83
N LYS A 279 24.35 -5.17 -10.82
CA LYS A 279 23.72 -3.86 -10.65
C LYS A 279 22.23 -3.97 -10.89
N VAL A 280 21.44 -3.38 -10.01
CA VAL A 280 19.99 -3.27 -10.20
C VAL A 280 19.71 -2.38 -11.40
N GLU A 281 19.00 -2.93 -12.38
CA GLU A 281 18.57 -2.19 -13.57
C GLU A 281 17.10 -1.83 -13.48
N PHE A 282 16.75 -0.69 -14.06
CA PHE A 282 15.37 -0.26 -14.24
C PHE A 282 15.05 -0.09 -15.73
N ILE A 283 13.79 -0.29 -16.08
CA ILE A 283 13.27 -0.05 -17.42
C ILE A 283 12.37 1.18 -17.36
N GLU A 284 12.69 2.19 -18.16
CA GLU A 284 11.89 3.40 -18.30
C GLU A 284 10.72 3.18 -19.27
N GLY A 285 9.57 3.73 -18.96
CA GLY A 285 8.40 3.78 -19.83
C GLY A 285 7.65 5.10 -19.73
N GLN A 286 6.86 5.39 -20.74
CA GLN A 286 5.94 6.53 -20.78
C GLN A 286 4.51 6.01 -20.57
N ALA A 287 3.78 6.66 -19.66
CA ALA A 287 2.39 6.38 -19.36
C ALA A 287 1.51 7.54 -19.84
N GLU A 288 0.34 7.21 -20.38
CA GLU A 288 -0.68 8.15 -20.79
C GLU A 288 -2.04 7.73 -20.22
N ILE A 289 -2.76 8.63 -19.56
CA ILE A 289 -4.12 8.42 -19.06
C ILE A 289 -5.08 9.06 -20.07
N CYS A 290 -5.91 8.25 -20.70
CA CYS A 290 -6.86 8.71 -21.71
C CYS A 290 -8.18 9.19 -21.06
N ASP A 291 -8.74 10.29 -21.56
CA ASP A 291 -9.99 10.88 -21.05
C ASP A 291 -11.26 10.08 -21.41
N LEU A 292 -11.18 9.18 -22.40
CA LEU A 292 -12.33 8.41 -22.89
C LEU A 292 -12.07 6.88 -22.77
N PRO A 293 -12.92 6.14 -22.03
CA PRO A 293 -12.76 4.70 -21.82
C PRO A 293 -13.08 3.85 -23.07
N ASP A 294 -13.79 4.41 -24.06
CA ASP A 294 -14.31 3.65 -25.21
C ASP A 294 -13.32 3.47 -26.36
N VAL A 295 -12.15 4.13 -26.31
CA VAL A 295 -11.07 3.85 -27.25
C VAL A 295 -10.06 2.96 -26.55
N GLN A 296 -10.37 1.66 -26.45
CA GLN A 296 -9.34 0.66 -26.26
C GLN A 296 -8.45 0.67 -27.52
N VAL A 297 -7.44 1.54 -27.51
CA VAL A 297 -6.31 1.38 -28.43
C VAL A 297 -5.75 0.00 -28.14
N LEU A 298 -5.44 -0.78 -29.18
CA LEU A 298 -4.76 -2.09 -29.10
C LEU A 298 -3.34 -1.91 -28.54
N GLY A 299 -3.23 -1.52 -27.27
CA GLY A 299 -2.01 -1.25 -26.51
C GLY A 299 -1.64 -2.39 -25.55
N ASP A 300 -0.43 -2.29 -24.99
CA ASP A 300 0.28 -3.28 -24.16
C ASP A 300 -0.63 -4.15 -23.26
N THR A 301 -0.76 -5.45 -23.51
CA THR A 301 -1.55 -6.37 -22.64
C THR A 301 -0.77 -6.90 -21.43
N SER A 302 0.34 -6.27 -21.06
CA SER A 302 1.18 -6.72 -19.95
C SER A 302 0.43 -6.78 -18.62
N ASN A 303 0.87 -7.72 -17.77
CA ASN A 303 0.38 -7.83 -16.40
C ASN A 303 0.67 -6.55 -15.58
N ILE A 304 1.68 -5.77 -15.97
CA ILE A 304 1.95 -4.46 -15.37
C ILE A 304 0.81 -3.50 -15.69
N ARG A 305 0.41 -3.38 -16.97
CA ARG A 305 -0.71 -2.51 -17.34
C ARG A 305 -1.99 -2.90 -16.62
N THR A 306 -2.35 -4.18 -16.59
CA THR A 306 -3.58 -4.62 -15.91
C THR A 306 -3.56 -4.33 -14.41
N CYS A 307 -2.40 -4.45 -13.76
CA CYS A 307 -2.21 -4.02 -12.39
C CYS A 307 -2.42 -2.50 -12.22
N LEU A 308 -1.84 -1.67 -13.11
CA LEU A 308 -1.98 -0.21 -13.05
C LEU A 308 -3.39 0.29 -13.37
N MET A 309 -4.16 -0.44 -14.18
CA MET A 309 -5.56 -0.12 -14.46
C MET A 309 -6.43 -0.09 -13.20
N THR A 310 -6.03 -0.77 -12.12
CA THR A 310 -6.75 -0.73 -10.84
C THR A 310 -6.66 0.63 -10.13
N LYS A 311 -5.65 1.44 -10.47
CA LYS A 311 -5.47 2.82 -10.00
C LYS A 311 -5.81 3.84 -11.09
N TRP A 312 -5.40 3.59 -12.33
CA TRP A 312 -5.60 4.45 -13.49
C TRP A 312 -6.33 3.68 -14.59
N PRO A 313 -7.67 3.64 -14.60
CA PRO A 313 -8.46 2.74 -15.44
C PRO A 313 -8.17 2.82 -16.95
N THR A 314 -7.78 3.99 -17.43
CA THR A 314 -7.54 4.28 -18.85
C THR A 314 -6.05 4.46 -19.18
N ILE A 315 -5.16 3.88 -18.36
CA ILE A 315 -3.71 3.98 -18.56
C ILE A 315 -3.22 3.16 -19.76
N GLU A 316 -2.42 3.81 -20.59
CA GLU A 316 -1.64 3.21 -21.67
C GLU A 316 -0.15 3.33 -21.39
N LEU A 317 0.61 2.30 -21.75
CA LEU A 317 2.03 2.20 -21.48
C LEU A 317 2.84 2.02 -22.77
N LYS A 318 3.97 2.71 -22.83
CA LYS A 318 4.98 2.53 -23.87
C LYS A 318 6.36 2.45 -23.24
N TRP A 319 6.95 1.26 -23.26
CA TRP A 319 8.27 1.01 -22.69
C TRP A 319 9.40 1.36 -23.67
N ASN A 320 10.50 1.89 -23.15
CA ASN A 320 11.70 2.15 -23.93
C ASN A 320 12.39 0.83 -24.33
N ASN A 321 13.14 0.83 -25.43
CA ASN A 321 13.98 -0.29 -25.90
C ASN A 321 13.24 -1.58 -26.34
N SER A 322 11.96 -1.50 -26.72
CA SER A 322 11.16 -2.63 -27.26
C SER A 322 10.98 -3.83 -26.32
N ARG A 323 11.40 -3.72 -25.05
CA ARG A 323 11.28 -4.78 -24.05
C ARG A 323 10.21 -4.39 -23.03
N VAL A 324 9.10 -5.13 -23.04
CA VAL A 324 8.06 -5.00 -22.03
C VAL A 324 8.56 -5.67 -20.73
N PRO A 325 8.58 -4.95 -19.59
CA PRO A 325 8.95 -5.52 -18.32
C PRO A 325 7.95 -6.59 -17.88
N SER A 326 8.45 -7.59 -17.14
CA SER A 326 7.66 -8.68 -16.61
C SER A 326 7.40 -8.46 -15.12
N LEU A 327 6.18 -8.81 -14.67
CA LEU A 327 5.87 -8.96 -13.23
C LEU A 327 6.44 -10.25 -12.62
N ASN A 328 6.96 -11.15 -13.46
CA ASN A 328 7.60 -12.42 -13.06
C ASN A 328 9.02 -12.52 -13.59
#